data_AF-A0A950AL08-F1
#
_entry.id   AF-A0A950AL08-F1
#
_cell.length_a   1.000
_cell.length_b   1.000
_cell.length_c   1.000
_cell.angle_alpha   90.00
_cell.angle_beta   90.00
_cell.angle_gamma   90.00
#
_symmetry.space_group_name_H-M   'P 1'
#
loop_
_entity.id
_entity.type
_entity.pdbx_description
1 polymer ?
#
loop_
_entity_poly.entity_id
_entity_poly.type
_entity_poly.pdbx_seq_one_letter_code
_entity_poly.pdbx_strand_id
1 'polypeptide(L)'
;DVGFFFYIGGNDSQHTAHTVSVLAHDRGLDLVATGVPKTIDNDLGDSEFNLLDHAPGYGSVARYFAQYVRQANEENAGSCPADPVLVIQAMGRKIGFIPAAARLADPRRDMPLQIYLTESGVSLEQLGENVLRQLKSDGRCTVIVSEGFDVGEFGVARDSFGHIQYGASQTTVAQTVVNYLNTLKFPVPGKARGQVPGTDQRNAIAYASTVDLDEAYRVGCQAVEIARRDGDGWMATILRDRSRSTYSVRFEKAPLERLANSERFFPKQWIAPSRIDVTDDFLAYARPLIGDDWVSVPLVDGLARFARITKTFAPRRLGAYMPQRYRKG
;
A
#
# COMPACT_ATOMS: atom_id res chain seq x y z
N ASP A 1 28.73 21.19 5.56
CA ASP A 1 27.70 22.10 6.08
C ASP A 1 26.36 21.71 5.47
N VAL A 2 25.63 20.81 6.14
CA VAL A 2 24.29 20.38 5.72
C VAL A 2 23.30 21.16 6.57
N GLY A 3 22.56 22.08 5.95
CA GLY A 3 21.56 22.91 6.62
C GLY A 3 20.11 22.43 6.43
N PHE A 4 19.88 21.45 5.56
CA PHE A 4 18.54 20.92 5.28
C PHE A 4 18.54 19.39 5.27
N PHE A 5 17.56 18.81 5.95
CA PHE A 5 17.34 17.37 6.02
C PHE A 5 15.92 17.04 5.55
N PHE A 6 15.80 16.59 4.30
CA PHE A 6 14.54 16.12 3.74
C PHE A 6 14.43 14.60 3.92
N TYR A 7 13.41 14.14 4.65
CA TYR A 7 13.24 12.71 4.90
C TYR A 7 11.96 12.15 4.28
N ILE A 8 12.14 11.34 3.25
CA ILE A 8 11.05 10.75 2.45
C ILE A 8 10.69 9.39 3.03
N GLY A 9 9.45 9.24 3.49
CA GLY A 9 8.99 7.95 4.01
C GLY A 9 7.64 8.00 4.71
N GLY A 10 7.32 6.89 5.36
CA GLY A 10 6.06 6.69 6.09
C GLY A 10 6.18 7.14 7.56
N ASN A 11 5.35 6.56 8.42
CA ASN A 11 5.23 6.89 9.83
C ASN A 11 6.60 6.92 10.57
N ASP A 12 7.40 5.85 10.48
CA ASP A 12 8.72 5.78 11.14
C ASP A 12 9.69 6.86 10.66
N SER A 13 9.60 7.23 9.38
CA SER A 13 10.41 8.29 8.81
C SER A 13 9.99 9.65 9.36
N GLN A 14 8.69 9.92 9.46
CA GLN A 14 8.22 11.19 10.01
C GLN A 14 8.56 11.31 11.51
N HIS A 15 8.50 10.20 12.26
CA HIS A 15 9.02 10.16 13.63
C HIS A 15 10.51 10.49 13.70
N THR A 16 11.32 9.88 12.82
CA THR A 16 12.76 10.16 12.77
C THR A 16 13.04 11.62 12.39
N ALA A 17 12.31 12.18 11.42
CA ALA A 17 12.46 13.58 11.02
C ALA A 17 12.13 14.52 12.19
N HIS A 18 11.08 14.23 12.95
CA HIS A 18 10.75 14.95 14.17
C HIS A 18 11.87 14.85 15.22
N THR A 19 12.41 13.65 15.47
CA THR A 19 13.52 13.46 16.41
C THR A 19 14.77 14.23 15.97
N VAL A 20 15.09 14.24 14.68
CA VAL A 20 16.22 15.00 14.13
C VAL A 20 16.03 16.51 14.30
N SER A 21 14.83 17.02 14.02
CA SER A 21 14.43 18.43 14.26
C SER A 21 14.70 18.84 15.71
N VAL A 22 14.13 18.11 16.68
CA VAL A 22 14.28 18.39 18.11
C VAL A 22 15.76 18.32 18.54
N LEU A 23 16.47 17.27 18.16
CA LEU A 23 17.88 17.09 18.53
C LEU A 23 18.80 18.16 17.92
N ALA A 24 18.50 18.63 16.72
CA ALA A 24 19.28 19.70 16.10
C ALA A 24 19.08 21.02 16.83
N HIS A 25 17.83 21.37 17.13
CA HIS A 25 17.48 22.53 17.93
C HIS A 25 18.15 22.50 19.31
N ASP A 26 18.02 21.40 20.05
CA ASP A 26 18.58 21.24 21.40
C ASP A 26 20.12 21.34 21.43
N ARG A 27 20.77 21.02 20.31
CA ARG A 27 22.22 21.11 20.14
C ARG A 27 22.70 22.42 19.51
N GLY A 28 21.79 23.36 19.24
CA GLY A 28 22.10 24.63 18.58
C GLY A 28 22.65 24.46 17.16
N LEU A 29 22.26 23.39 16.46
CA LEU A 29 22.63 23.16 15.07
C LEU A 29 21.69 23.94 14.14
N ASP A 30 22.26 24.65 13.17
CA ASP A 30 21.51 25.28 12.08
C ASP A 30 21.10 24.22 11.04
N LEU A 31 20.04 23.46 11.36
CA LEU A 31 19.49 22.41 10.53
C LEU A 31 17.96 22.52 10.48
N VAL A 32 17.42 22.54 9.28
CA VAL A 32 15.98 22.45 8.99
C VAL A 32 15.66 21.01 8.59
N ALA A 33 14.91 20.29 9.41
CA ALA A 33 14.37 18.99 9.09
C ALA A 33 12.94 19.12 8.55
N THR A 34 12.70 18.51 7.39
CA THR A 34 11.41 18.55 6.70
C THR A 34 11.01 17.17 6.24
N GLY A 35 9.81 16.76 6.61
CA GLY A 35 9.24 15.49 6.19
C GLY A 35 8.68 15.55 4.77
N VAL A 36 8.78 14.44 4.04
CA VAL A 36 8.13 14.24 2.74
C VAL A 36 7.33 12.93 2.80
N PRO A 37 6.00 12.97 2.56
CA PRO A 37 5.14 11.82 2.74
C PRO A 37 5.42 10.77 1.67
N LYS A 38 5.55 9.51 2.08
CA LYS A 38 5.63 8.36 1.17
C LYS A 38 5.16 7.12 1.89
N THR A 39 4.13 6.45 1.39
CA THR A 39 3.75 5.09 1.82
C THR A 39 2.83 4.50 0.75
N ILE A 40 3.04 3.23 0.38
CA ILE A 40 2.12 2.56 -0.56
C ILE A 40 0.88 2.05 0.17
N ASP A 41 0.99 1.83 1.48
CA ASP A 41 -0.07 1.31 2.33
C ASP A 41 -1.11 2.40 2.65
N ASN A 42 -0.80 3.66 2.33
CA ASN A 42 -1.65 4.82 2.54
C ASN A 42 -2.07 4.99 4.01
N ASP A 43 -1.16 4.68 4.94
CA ASP A 43 -1.34 4.61 6.40
C ASP A 43 -0.78 5.82 7.16
N LEU A 44 -0.28 6.83 6.45
CA LEU A 44 0.27 8.06 7.05
C LEU A 44 -0.81 9.12 7.25
N GLY A 45 -0.86 9.72 8.44
CA GLY A 45 -1.80 10.81 8.79
C GLY A 45 -2.89 10.37 9.76
N ASP A 46 -3.93 11.19 9.87
CA ASP A 46 -5.12 10.92 10.70
C ASP A 46 -6.20 10.14 9.93
N SER A 47 -7.16 9.59 10.68
CA SER A 47 -8.26 8.80 10.14
C SER A 47 -9.36 9.67 9.51
N GLU A 48 -9.38 10.96 9.81
CA GLU A 48 -10.30 11.94 9.26
C GLU A 48 -9.78 12.57 7.96
N PHE A 49 -8.56 12.21 7.54
CA PHE A 49 -7.91 12.69 6.31
C PHE A 49 -7.66 14.22 6.29
N ASN A 50 -7.46 14.83 7.46
CA ASN A 50 -7.25 16.28 7.60
C ASN A 50 -5.78 16.68 7.55
N LEU A 51 -4.86 15.79 7.94
CA LEU A 51 -3.41 16.00 7.89
C LEU A 51 -2.86 15.60 6.53
N LEU A 52 -3.40 14.54 5.94
CA LEU A 52 -3.02 14.01 4.63
C LEU A 52 -4.25 13.33 4.04
N ASP A 53 -4.56 13.53 2.75
CA ASP A 53 -5.65 12.79 2.07
C ASP A 53 -5.15 11.43 1.58
N HIS A 54 -3.97 11.39 0.99
CA HIS A 54 -3.32 10.17 0.52
C HIS A 54 -1.81 10.37 0.45
N ALA A 55 -1.07 9.27 0.42
CA ALA A 55 0.38 9.29 0.35
C ALA A 55 0.89 8.95 -1.07
N PRO A 56 1.95 9.62 -1.53
CA PRO A 56 2.65 9.25 -2.75
C PRO A 56 3.04 7.77 -2.80
N GLY A 57 2.75 7.15 -3.96
CA GLY A 57 2.90 5.74 -4.25
C GLY A 57 1.60 4.94 -4.15
N TYR A 58 0.62 5.37 -3.33
CA TYR A 58 -0.64 4.63 -3.20
C TYR A 58 -1.43 4.63 -4.50
N GLY A 59 -1.57 5.77 -5.17
CA GLY A 59 -2.33 5.87 -6.43
C GLY A 59 -1.79 4.93 -7.51
N SER A 60 -0.47 4.79 -7.61
CA SER A 60 0.16 3.83 -8.53
C SER A 60 -0.06 2.38 -8.15
N VAL A 61 0.03 2.02 -6.87
CA VAL A 61 -0.27 0.65 -6.41
C VAL A 61 -1.76 0.31 -6.60
N ALA A 62 -2.65 1.26 -6.34
CA ALA A 62 -4.07 1.10 -6.60
C ALA A 62 -4.36 0.88 -8.08
N ARG A 63 -3.70 1.64 -8.98
CA ARG A 63 -3.78 1.45 -10.43
C ARG A 63 -3.24 0.08 -10.86
N TYR A 64 -2.11 -0.35 -10.30
CA TYR A 64 -1.56 -1.67 -10.54
C TYR A 64 -2.58 -2.76 -10.22
N PHE A 65 -3.20 -2.74 -9.02
CA PHE A 65 -4.19 -3.75 -8.65
C PHE A 65 -5.45 -3.69 -9.52
N ALA A 66 -5.90 -2.48 -9.89
CA ALA A 66 -7.02 -2.34 -10.83
C ALA A 66 -6.71 -3.04 -12.16
N GLN A 67 -5.54 -2.83 -12.74
CA GLN A 67 -5.17 -3.46 -14.02
C GLN A 67 -4.85 -4.95 -13.89
N TYR A 68 -4.20 -5.34 -12.81
CA TYR A 68 -3.81 -6.72 -12.55
C TYR A 68 -5.05 -7.60 -12.34
N VAL A 69 -6.03 -7.15 -11.56
CA VAL A 69 -7.26 -7.91 -11.31
C VAL A 69 -8.12 -8.01 -12.57
N ARG A 70 -8.16 -6.98 -13.43
CA ARG A 70 -8.83 -7.11 -14.75
C ARG A 70 -8.19 -8.20 -15.61
N GLN A 71 -6.86 -8.23 -15.70
CA GLN A 71 -6.14 -9.26 -16.46
C GLN A 71 -6.31 -10.65 -15.83
N ALA A 72 -6.25 -10.73 -14.51
CA ALA A 72 -6.46 -11.97 -13.77
C ALA A 72 -7.88 -12.51 -13.92
N ASN A 73 -8.89 -11.65 -14.06
CA ASN A 73 -10.26 -12.06 -14.35
C ASN A 73 -10.38 -12.74 -15.73
N GLU A 74 -9.72 -12.21 -16.77
CA GLU A 74 -9.70 -12.84 -18.10
C GLU A 74 -8.98 -14.20 -18.06
N GLU A 75 -7.86 -14.28 -17.37
CA GLU A 75 -7.12 -15.53 -17.18
C GLU A 75 -7.97 -16.57 -16.41
N ASN A 76 -8.63 -16.17 -15.33
CA ASN A 76 -9.53 -17.05 -14.57
C ASN A 76 -10.75 -17.47 -15.40
N ALA A 77 -11.28 -16.61 -16.27
CA ALA A 77 -12.38 -16.96 -17.16
C ALA A 77 -11.99 -18.06 -18.17
N GLY A 78 -10.76 -18.04 -18.68
CA GLY A 78 -10.24 -19.08 -19.58
C GLY A 78 -9.86 -20.38 -18.86
N SER A 79 -9.32 -20.27 -17.64
CA SER A 79 -8.81 -21.42 -16.88
C SER A 79 -9.84 -22.08 -15.96
N CYS A 80 -11.01 -21.48 -15.73
CA CYS A 80 -11.98 -21.97 -14.75
C CYS A 80 -12.44 -23.43 -14.88
N PRO A 81 -12.42 -24.11 -16.06
CA PRO A 81 -12.72 -25.55 -16.10
C PRO A 81 -11.76 -26.42 -15.27
N ALA A 82 -10.52 -25.96 -15.08
CA ALA A 82 -9.49 -26.63 -14.28
C ALA A 82 -9.17 -25.86 -12.98
N ASP A 83 -9.20 -24.53 -13.05
CA ASP A 83 -8.78 -23.62 -11.99
C ASP A 83 -9.90 -22.60 -11.67
N PRO A 84 -11.06 -23.05 -11.13
CA PRO A 84 -12.22 -22.19 -10.91
C PRO A 84 -12.00 -21.10 -9.87
N VAL A 85 -11.00 -21.21 -8.99
CA VAL A 85 -10.70 -20.20 -7.98
C VAL A 85 -9.29 -19.65 -8.14
N LEU A 86 -9.17 -18.33 -8.26
CA LEU A 86 -7.88 -17.62 -8.28
C LEU A 86 -7.75 -16.75 -7.03
N VAL A 87 -6.79 -17.07 -6.17
CA VAL A 87 -6.47 -16.32 -4.95
C VAL A 87 -5.26 -15.42 -5.22
N ILE A 88 -5.39 -14.12 -4.97
CA ILE A 88 -4.33 -13.13 -5.18
C ILE A 88 -4.05 -12.45 -3.85
N GLN A 89 -2.78 -12.49 -3.40
CA GLN A 89 -2.37 -11.74 -2.21
C GLN A 89 -1.97 -10.32 -2.57
N ALA A 90 -2.49 -9.36 -1.82
CA ALA A 90 -2.05 -7.97 -1.84
C ALA A 90 -1.20 -7.63 -0.60
N MET A 91 -0.15 -6.80 -0.76
CA MET A 91 0.49 -6.20 0.42
C MET A 91 -0.49 -5.30 1.19
N GLY A 92 -0.11 -4.91 2.40
CA GLY A 92 -0.94 -4.11 3.30
C GLY A 92 -1.24 -4.88 4.58
N ARG A 93 -0.18 -5.29 5.29
CA ARG A 93 -0.30 -6.12 6.51
C ARG A 93 -1.16 -5.49 7.60
N LYS A 94 -1.07 -4.17 7.78
CA LYS A 94 -1.77 -3.45 8.85
C LYS A 94 -3.06 -2.79 8.41
N ILE A 95 -3.23 -2.56 7.10
CA ILE A 95 -4.31 -1.73 6.59
C ILE A 95 -4.78 -2.15 5.19
N GLY A 96 -6.08 -2.10 4.95
CA GLY A 96 -6.75 -2.65 3.77
C GLY A 96 -6.75 -1.83 2.47
N PHE A 97 -6.04 -0.69 2.38
CA PHE A 97 -6.13 0.22 1.23
C PHE A 97 -5.73 -0.40 -0.12
N ILE A 98 -4.68 -1.22 -0.14
CA ILE A 98 -4.19 -1.89 -1.35
C ILE A 98 -5.15 -3.00 -1.80
N PRO A 99 -5.54 -3.99 -0.97
CA PRO A 99 -6.49 -5.01 -1.39
C PRO A 99 -7.86 -4.41 -1.77
N ALA A 100 -8.31 -3.35 -1.09
CA ALA A 100 -9.53 -2.64 -1.45
C ALA A 100 -9.49 -2.08 -2.89
N ALA A 101 -8.32 -1.61 -3.36
CA ALA A 101 -8.15 -1.06 -4.70
C ALA A 101 -8.44 -2.07 -5.81
N ALA A 102 -8.44 -3.37 -5.53
CA ALA A 102 -8.86 -4.40 -6.48
C ALA A 102 -10.29 -4.16 -7.02
N ARG A 103 -11.20 -3.59 -6.23
CA ARG A 103 -12.57 -3.30 -6.71
C ARG A 103 -12.59 -2.24 -7.82
N LEU A 104 -11.54 -1.43 -7.98
CA LEU A 104 -11.42 -0.49 -9.11
C LEU A 104 -11.33 -1.20 -10.46
N ALA A 105 -10.95 -2.48 -10.48
CA ALA A 105 -10.98 -3.33 -11.68
C ALA A 105 -12.40 -3.55 -12.22
N ASP A 106 -13.39 -3.54 -11.33
CA ASP A 106 -14.78 -3.86 -11.61
C ASP A 106 -15.75 -2.99 -10.77
N PRO A 107 -15.89 -1.70 -11.12
CA PRO A 107 -16.72 -0.79 -10.35
C PRO A 107 -18.22 -1.10 -10.44
N ARG A 108 -18.66 -1.87 -11.44
CA ARG A 108 -20.05 -2.28 -11.63
C ARG A 108 -20.40 -3.57 -10.89
N ARG A 109 -19.39 -4.27 -10.36
CA ARG A 109 -19.52 -5.56 -9.66
C ARG A 109 -20.05 -6.66 -10.56
N ASP A 110 -19.59 -6.69 -11.81
CA ASP A 110 -19.92 -7.71 -12.80
C ASP A 110 -19.05 -8.99 -12.65
N MET A 111 -17.89 -8.89 -12.01
CA MET A 111 -16.96 -10.00 -11.81
C MET A 111 -17.29 -10.79 -10.54
N PRO A 112 -17.05 -12.12 -10.50
CA PRO A 112 -17.15 -12.92 -9.28
C PRO A 112 -15.93 -12.66 -8.37
N LEU A 113 -15.81 -11.43 -7.90
CA LEU A 113 -14.67 -10.87 -7.16
C LEU A 113 -15.03 -10.69 -5.68
N GLN A 114 -14.24 -11.32 -4.81
CA GLN A 114 -14.32 -11.17 -3.35
C GLN A 114 -13.03 -10.56 -2.80
N ILE A 115 -13.14 -9.66 -1.83
CA ILE A 115 -12.02 -8.91 -1.25
C ILE A 115 -12.03 -9.07 0.27
N TYR A 116 -10.97 -9.67 0.81
CA TYR A 116 -10.78 -9.94 2.23
C TYR A 116 -9.66 -9.06 2.78
N LEU A 117 -10.06 -8.03 3.52
CA LEU A 117 -9.17 -7.08 4.18
C LEU A 117 -8.69 -7.64 5.53
N THR A 118 -7.61 -7.09 6.08
CA THR A 118 -7.23 -7.43 7.46
C THR A 118 -8.33 -7.00 8.46
N GLU A 119 -9.07 -5.94 8.13
CA GLU A 119 -10.18 -5.39 8.89
C GLU A 119 -11.52 -6.12 8.67
N SER A 120 -11.60 -7.07 7.73
CA SER A 120 -12.86 -7.74 7.38
C SER A 120 -13.47 -8.51 8.55
N GLY A 121 -12.65 -9.04 9.47
CA GLY A 121 -13.11 -9.87 10.59
C GLY A 121 -13.84 -11.14 10.14
N VAL A 122 -13.50 -11.64 8.95
CA VAL A 122 -14.05 -12.86 8.35
C VAL A 122 -13.07 -14.00 8.62
N SER A 123 -13.55 -15.14 9.11
CA SER A 123 -12.68 -16.30 9.36
C SER A 123 -12.33 -17.04 8.07
N LEU A 124 -11.31 -17.89 8.11
CA LEU A 124 -10.93 -18.75 6.98
C LEU A 124 -12.08 -19.67 6.55
N GLU A 125 -12.88 -20.17 7.50
CA GLU A 125 -14.06 -21.00 7.24
C GLU A 125 -15.15 -20.22 6.51
N GLN A 126 -15.45 -19.01 6.99
CA GLN A 126 -16.43 -18.12 6.35
C GLN A 126 -15.99 -17.75 4.93
N LEU A 127 -14.69 -17.51 4.70
CA LEU A 127 -14.13 -17.32 3.36
C LEU A 127 -14.42 -18.55 2.48
N GLY A 128 -14.17 -19.76 2.98
CA GLY A 128 -14.50 -21.00 2.28
C GLY A 128 -15.97 -21.09 1.88
N GLU A 129 -16.88 -20.80 2.81
CA GLU A 129 -18.32 -20.79 2.56
C GLU A 129 -18.73 -19.76 1.49
N ASN A 130 -18.16 -18.55 1.55
CA ASN A 130 -18.38 -17.49 0.56
C ASN A 130 -17.91 -17.91 -0.83
N VAL A 131 -16.73 -18.51 -0.94
CA VAL A 131 -16.19 -19.01 -2.21
C VAL A 131 -17.08 -20.14 -2.75
N LEU A 132 -17.49 -21.10 -1.92
CA LEU A 132 -18.40 -22.17 -2.35
C LEU A 132 -19.75 -21.63 -2.84
N ARG A 133 -20.27 -20.55 -2.23
CA ARG A 133 -21.50 -19.88 -2.70
C ARG A 133 -21.29 -19.26 -4.08
N GLN A 134 -20.20 -18.51 -4.29
CA GLN A 134 -19.87 -17.90 -5.58
C GLN A 134 -19.67 -18.96 -6.67
N LEU A 135 -19.01 -20.07 -6.36
CA LEU A 135 -18.81 -21.17 -7.31
C LEU A 135 -20.13 -21.79 -7.76
N LYS A 136 -21.18 -21.79 -6.93
CA LYS A 136 -22.51 -22.28 -7.32
C LYS A 136 -23.23 -21.32 -8.26
N SER A 137 -23.05 -20.01 -8.09
CA SER A 137 -23.71 -19.00 -8.93
C SER A 137 -22.99 -18.76 -10.24
N ASP A 138 -21.66 -18.62 -10.19
CA ASP A 138 -20.86 -18.10 -11.32
C ASP A 138 -19.87 -19.12 -11.89
N GLY A 139 -19.75 -20.29 -11.26
CA GLY A 139 -18.82 -21.35 -11.67
C GLY A 139 -17.34 -21.05 -11.43
N ARG A 140 -16.99 -19.83 -11.03
CA ARG A 140 -15.62 -19.38 -10.74
C ARG A 140 -15.60 -18.25 -9.70
N CYS A 141 -14.44 -17.98 -9.12
CA CYS A 141 -14.26 -16.91 -8.13
C CYS A 141 -12.83 -16.34 -8.17
N THR A 142 -12.69 -15.03 -8.19
CA THR A 142 -11.42 -14.34 -7.91
C THR A 142 -11.46 -13.82 -6.47
N VAL A 143 -10.43 -14.14 -5.70
CA VAL A 143 -10.33 -13.84 -4.26
C VAL A 143 -9.09 -12.99 -4.02
N ILE A 144 -9.29 -11.77 -3.53
CA ILE A 144 -8.20 -10.87 -3.12
C ILE A 144 -8.05 -10.98 -1.61
N VAL A 145 -6.87 -11.29 -1.11
CA VAL A 145 -6.58 -11.40 0.32
C VAL A 145 -5.46 -10.45 0.72
N SER A 146 -5.66 -9.69 1.78
CA SER A 146 -4.58 -8.94 2.43
C SER A 146 -3.50 -9.91 2.95
N GLU A 147 -2.24 -9.54 2.85
CA GLU A 147 -1.14 -10.25 3.55
C GLU A 147 -1.28 -10.23 5.09
N GLY A 148 -2.15 -9.36 5.62
CA GLY A 148 -2.54 -9.30 7.02
C GLY A 148 -3.89 -9.95 7.34
N PHE A 149 -4.51 -10.65 6.38
CA PHE A 149 -5.73 -11.40 6.65
C PHE A 149 -5.44 -12.52 7.66
N ASP A 150 -6.28 -12.62 8.68
CA ASP A 150 -6.13 -13.63 9.74
C ASP A 150 -6.59 -15.01 9.24
N VAL A 151 -5.63 -15.90 9.06
CA VAL A 151 -5.86 -17.30 8.65
C VAL A 151 -5.92 -18.27 9.84
N GLY A 152 -5.95 -17.74 11.07
CA GLY A 152 -5.93 -18.53 12.30
C GLY A 152 -4.63 -19.34 12.45
N GLU A 153 -4.71 -20.48 13.14
CA GLU A 153 -3.55 -21.35 13.38
C GLU A 153 -3.15 -22.20 12.15
N PHE A 154 -3.86 -22.07 11.02
CA PHE A 154 -3.63 -22.89 9.84
C PHE A 154 -2.29 -22.51 9.18
N GLY A 155 -1.27 -23.37 9.34
CA GLY A 155 0.08 -23.15 8.79
C GLY A 155 1.02 -22.31 9.66
N VAL A 156 0.71 -22.11 10.95
CA VAL A 156 1.60 -21.42 11.88
C VAL A 156 2.79 -22.31 12.27
N ALA A 157 4.01 -21.86 11.96
CA ALA A 157 5.22 -22.39 12.56
C ALA A 157 5.39 -21.77 13.96
N ARG A 158 5.52 -22.63 14.98
CA ARG A 158 5.85 -22.24 16.35
C ARG A 158 7.36 -22.39 16.54
N ASP A 159 7.99 -21.43 17.21
CA ASP A 159 9.40 -21.58 17.59
C ASP A 159 9.57 -22.62 18.71
N SER A 160 10.82 -22.91 19.08
CA SER A 160 11.19 -23.86 20.14
C SER A 160 10.65 -23.50 21.53
N PHE A 161 10.07 -22.31 21.70
CA PHE A 161 9.49 -21.79 22.95
C PHE A 161 7.96 -21.65 22.87
N GLY A 162 7.33 -22.05 21.77
CA GLY A 162 5.88 -22.05 21.59
C GLY A 162 5.27 -20.70 21.19
N HIS A 163 6.10 -19.71 20.85
CA HIS A 163 5.62 -18.41 20.39
C HIS A 163 5.31 -18.43 18.88
N ILE A 164 4.22 -17.75 18.49
CA ILE A 164 3.81 -17.60 17.10
C ILE A 164 4.76 -16.62 16.41
N GLN A 165 5.47 -17.11 15.39
CA GLN A 165 6.47 -16.33 14.66
C GLN A 165 5.84 -15.63 13.44
N TYR A 166 5.11 -14.52 13.66
CA TYR A 166 4.44 -13.76 12.59
C TYR A 166 5.38 -13.20 11.51
N GLY A 167 6.67 -13.04 11.80
CA GLY A 167 7.69 -12.58 10.85
C GLY A 167 8.37 -13.70 10.03
N ALA A 168 8.06 -14.96 10.32
CA ALA A 168 8.63 -16.14 9.70
C ALA A 168 7.54 -17.18 9.39
N SER A 169 6.37 -16.74 8.93
CA SER A 169 5.41 -17.67 8.35
C SER A 169 6.10 -18.39 7.20
N GLN A 170 6.22 -19.71 7.29
CA GLN A 170 6.85 -20.54 6.25
C GLN A 170 6.07 -20.50 4.93
N THR A 171 4.92 -19.81 4.89
CA THR A 171 3.93 -19.82 3.84
C THR A 171 3.15 -18.50 3.84
N THR A 172 2.77 -18.03 2.65
CA THR A 172 2.00 -16.79 2.46
C THR A 172 0.52 -16.99 2.81
N VAL A 173 -0.20 -15.91 3.14
CA VAL A 173 -1.66 -15.97 3.39
C VAL A 173 -2.38 -16.59 2.19
N ALA A 174 -2.05 -16.16 0.96
CA ALA A 174 -2.67 -16.76 -0.24
C ALA A 174 -2.42 -18.26 -0.33
N GLN A 175 -1.21 -18.75 -0.02
CA GLN A 175 -0.93 -20.17 -0.07
C GLN A 175 -1.70 -20.94 1.02
N THR A 176 -1.85 -20.38 2.23
CA THR A 176 -2.71 -20.94 3.27
C THR A 176 -4.17 -21.03 2.82
N VAL A 177 -4.71 -19.95 2.23
CA VAL A 177 -6.09 -19.91 1.71
C VAL A 177 -6.28 -20.91 0.58
N VAL A 178 -5.35 -21.00 -0.37
CA VAL A 178 -5.38 -21.98 -1.45
C VAL A 178 -5.38 -23.41 -0.92
N ASN A 179 -4.50 -23.72 0.03
CA ASN A 179 -4.43 -25.04 0.65
C ASN A 179 -5.76 -25.39 1.32
N TYR A 180 -6.30 -24.47 2.12
CA TYR A 180 -7.58 -24.64 2.80
C TYR A 180 -8.72 -24.87 1.80
N LEU A 181 -8.89 -24.00 0.80
CA LEU A 181 -9.92 -24.15 -0.22
C LEU A 181 -9.83 -25.49 -0.96
N ASN A 182 -8.61 -25.98 -1.23
CA ASN A 182 -8.40 -27.26 -1.89
C ASN A 182 -8.73 -28.50 -1.04
N THR A 183 -8.93 -28.33 0.28
CA THR A 183 -9.51 -29.37 1.15
C THR A 183 -11.03 -29.47 1.02
N LEU A 184 -11.68 -28.41 0.53
CA LEU A 184 -13.13 -28.35 0.39
C LEU A 184 -13.57 -29.08 -0.89
N LYS A 185 -14.80 -29.62 -0.87
CA LYS A 185 -15.44 -30.18 -2.06
C LYS A 185 -16.11 -29.07 -2.87
N PHE A 186 -15.47 -28.64 -3.94
CA PHE A 186 -16.06 -27.66 -4.86
C PHE A 186 -17.32 -28.22 -5.54
N PRO A 187 -18.32 -27.37 -5.81
CA PRO A 187 -19.52 -27.74 -6.57
C PRO A 187 -19.25 -27.84 -8.08
N VAL A 188 -18.07 -27.44 -8.52
CA VAL A 188 -17.57 -27.48 -9.90
C VAL A 188 -16.24 -28.24 -9.96
N PRO A 189 -15.83 -28.78 -11.14
CA PRO A 189 -14.52 -29.37 -11.32
C PRO A 189 -13.37 -28.37 -11.06
N GLY A 190 -12.20 -28.88 -10.66
CA GLY A 190 -10.97 -28.09 -10.57
C GLY A 190 -10.45 -27.81 -9.16
N LYS A 191 -9.45 -26.93 -9.08
CA LYS A 191 -8.74 -26.57 -7.83
C LYS A 191 -8.52 -25.05 -7.73
N ALA A 192 -8.26 -24.57 -6.53
CA ALA A 192 -7.83 -23.20 -6.29
C ALA A 192 -6.34 -23.04 -6.64
N ARG A 193 -5.98 -21.90 -7.23
CA ARG A 193 -4.60 -21.45 -7.45
C ARG A 193 -4.31 -20.12 -6.77
N GLY A 194 -3.04 -19.88 -6.47
CA GLY A 194 -2.56 -18.69 -5.79
C GLY A 194 -1.60 -17.86 -6.64
N GLN A 195 -1.64 -16.54 -6.50
CA GLN A 195 -0.66 -15.60 -7.03
C GLN A 195 -0.21 -14.64 -5.92
N VAL A 196 1.11 -14.46 -5.79
CA VAL A 196 1.73 -13.53 -4.83
C VAL A 196 2.71 -12.64 -5.61
N PRO A 197 2.32 -11.41 -5.97
CA PRO A 197 3.16 -10.51 -6.77
C PRO A 197 4.46 -10.07 -6.09
N GLY A 198 4.50 -10.12 -4.74
CA GLY A 198 5.67 -9.71 -3.98
C GLY A 198 5.97 -8.23 -4.14
N THR A 199 7.17 -7.87 -4.59
CA THR A 199 7.58 -6.47 -4.75
C THR A 199 7.15 -5.83 -6.06
N ASP A 200 6.62 -6.60 -7.01
CA ASP A 200 6.17 -6.10 -8.33
C ASP A 200 5.10 -5.02 -8.19
N GLN A 201 4.16 -5.23 -7.27
CA GLN A 201 3.08 -4.28 -6.96
C GLN A 201 3.53 -2.91 -6.43
N ARG A 202 4.82 -2.69 -6.16
CA ARG A 202 5.37 -1.38 -5.71
C ARG A 202 6.51 -0.85 -6.57
N ASN A 203 6.83 -1.48 -7.69
CA ASN A 203 7.89 -1.04 -8.60
C ASN A 203 7.49 -1.08 -10.10
N ALA A 204 6.28 -1.55 -10.42
CA ALA A 204 5.78 -1.66 -11.79
C ALA A 204 5.44 -0.30 -12.42
N ILE A 205 6.49 0.42 -12.85
CA ILE A 205 6.39 1.78 -13.41
C ILE A 205 5.44 1.88 -14.61
N ALA A 206 5.27 0.80 -15.39
CA ALA A 206 4.36 0.78 -16.53
C ALA A 206 2.87 0.98 -16.15
N TYR A 207 2.53 0.69 -14.88
CA TYR A 207 1.20 0.89 -14.31
C TYR A 207 1.15 2.04 -13.31
N ALA A 208 2.15 2.93 -13.30
CA ALA A 208 2.12 4.09 -12.43
C ALA A 208 0.95 5.02 -12.80
N SER A 209 0.31 5.57 -11.76
CA SER A 209 -0.73 6.58 -11.95
C SER A 209 -0.08 7.91 -12.34
N THR A 210 -0.57 8.53 -13.42
CA THR A 210 -0.10 9.85 -13.85
C THR A 210 -0.41 10.93 -12.79
N VAL A 211 -1.51 10.78 -12.05
CA VAL A 211 -1.88 11.63 -10.91
C VAL A 211 -0.87 11.47 -9.77
N ASP A 212 -0.59 10.22 -9.38
CA ASP A 212 0.36 9.93 -8.31
C ASP A 212 1.78 10.42 -8.64
N LEU A 213 2.22 10.33 -9.90
CA LEU A 213 3.50 10.85 -10.35
C LEU A 213 3.58 12.40 -10.28
N ASP A 214 2.54 13.11 -10.72
CA ASP A 214 2.46 14.57 -10.62
C ASP A 214 2.47 15.02 -9.15
N GLU A 215 1.63 14.40 -8.33
CA GLU A 215 1.47 14.77 -6.93
C GLU A 215 2.71 14.42 -6.10
N ALA A 216 3.37 13.29 -6.37
CA ALA A 216 4.65 12.95 -5.75
C ALA A 216 5.75 13.97 -6.09
N TYR A 217 5.80 14.45 -7.33
CA TYR A 217 6.75 15.49 -7.73
C TYR A 217 6.44 16.81 -7.01
N ARG A 218 5.18 17.25 -7.05
CA ARG A 218 4.74 18.54 -6.52
C ARG A 218 4.84 18.62 -5.00
N VAL A 219 4.55 17.53 -4.27
CA VAL A 219 4.74 17.51 -2.80
C VAL A 219 6.23 17.55 -2.44
N GLY A 220 7.10 16.98 -3.26
CA GLY A 220 8.56 17.11 -3.12
C GLY A 220 9.02 18.56 -3.29
N CYS A 221 8.54 19.26 -4.33
CA CYS A 221 8.80 20.69 -4.51
C CYS A 221 8.26 21.52 -3.33
N GLN A 222 7.05 21.20 -2.87
CA GLN A 222 6.43 21.89 -1.73
C GLN A 222 7.26 21.74 -0.45
N ALA A 223 7.86 20.57 -0.20
CA ALA A 223 8.72 20.36 0.96
C ALA A 223 9.92 21.32 0.96
N VAL A 224 10.53 21.57 -0.21
CA VAL A 224 11.62 22.54 -0.34
C VAL A 224 11.14 23.96 -0.04
N GLU A 225 9.98 24.37 -0.56
CA GLU A 225 9.43 25.70 -0.27
C GLU A 225 9.05 25.87 1.20
N ILE A 226 8.50 24.84 1.84
CA ILE A 226 8.22 24.84 3.28
C ILE A 226 9.51 25.03 4.07
N ALA A 227 10.55 24.24 3.78
CA ALA A 227 11.83 24.36 4.47
C ALA A 227 12.42 25.78 4.34
N ARG A 228 12.28 26.38 3.15
CA ARG A 228 12.79 27.73 2.86
C ARG A 228 11.98 28.84 3.55
N ARG A 229 10.66 28.73 3.59
CA ARG A 229 9.76 29.80 4.08
C ARG A 229 9.43 29.66 5.56
N ASP A 230 9.18 28.44 6.00
CA ASP A 230 8.56 28.10 7.28
C ASP A 230 9.54 27.49 8.29
N GLY A 231 10.72 27.06 7.83
CA GLY A 231 11.78 26.53 8.67
C GLY A 231 11.56 25.08 9.10
N ASP A 232 12.04 24.77 10.30
CA ASP A 232 12.13 23.41 10.86
C ASP A 232 10.78 22.86 11.35
N GLY A 233 10.68 21.53 11.46
CA GLY A 233 9.57 20.86 12.17
C GLY A 233 8.31 20.58 11.33
N TRP A 234 8.36 20.73 10.01
CA TRP A 234 7.19 20.59 9.12
C TRP A 234 7.28 19.39 8.19
N MET A 235 6.13 18.81 7.81
CA MET A 235 6.00 17.90 6.68
C MET A 235 5.14 18.54 5.60
N ALA A 236 5.51 18.38 4.33
CA ALA A 236 4.62 18.69 3.21
C ALA A 236 3.44 17.72 3.17
N THR A 237 2.25 18.19 2.79
CA THR A 237 1.04 17.36 2.75
C THR A 237 0.25 17.55 1.47
N ILE A 238 -0.49 16.52 1.08
CA ILE A 238 -1.47 16.55 -0.02
C ILE A 238 -2.86 16.47 0.60
N LEU A 239 -3.70 17.49 0.38
CA LEU A 239 -5.07 17.55 0.88
C LEU A 239 -6.05 17.69 -0.28
N ARG A 240 -7.05 16.82 -0.34
CA ARG A 240 -8.10 16.90 -1.36
C ARG A 240 -8.98 18.13 -1.15
N ASP A 241 -9.20 18.88 -2.23
CA ASP A 241 -10.10 20.04 -2.21
C ASP A 241 -11.56 19.59 -2.36
N ARG A 242 -12.21 19.32 -1.22
CA ARG A 242 -13.62 18.90 -1.17
C ARG A 242 -14.63 20.01 -1.51
N SER A 243 -14.18 21.24 -1.76
CA SER A 243 -15.05 22.33 -2.20
C SER A 243 -15.37 22.29 -3.70
N ARG A 244 -14.62 21.48 -4.48
CA ARG A 244 -14.79 21.36 -5.93
C ARG A 244 -15.53 20.08 -6.30
N SER A 245 -16.26 20.14 -7.40
CA SER A 245 -16.94 18.98 -7.99
C SER A 245 -15.97 18.02 -8.70
N THR A 246 -14.86 18.54 -9.23
CA THR A 246 -13.80 17.76 -9.85
C THR A 246 -12.67 17.49 -8.87
N TYR A 247 -12.06 16.31 -8.95
CA TYR A 247 -10.89 15.98 -8.14
C TYR A 247 -9.78 17.01 -8.33
N SER A 248 -9.26 17.50 -7.20
CA SER A 248 -8.07 18.35 -7.15
C SER A 248 -7.51 18.33 -5.74
N VAL A 249 -6.24 18.73 -5.62
CA VAL A 249 -5.52 18.75 -4.34
C VAL A 249 -4.88 20.11 -4.09
N ARG A 250 -4.69 20.42 -2.81
CA ARG A 250 -3.85 21.50 -2.31
C ARG A 250 -2.62 20.89 -1.63
N PHE A 251 -1.48 21.52 -1.83
CA PHE A 251 -0.21 21.15 -1.20
C PHE A 251 0.02 22.07 -0.01
N GLU A 252 -0.04 21.51 1.19
CA GLU A 252 -0.01 22.25 2.45
C GLU A 252 1.14 21.75 3.32
N LYS A 253 1.11 22.09 4.62
CA LYS A 253 2.05 21.59 5.61
C LYS A 253 1.33 21.12 6.87
N ALA A 254 1.92 20.16 7.57
CA ALA A 254 1.51 19.75 8.91
C ALA A 254 2.73 19.68 9.85
N PRO A 255 2.57 19.92 11.17
CA PRO A 255 3.64 19.72 12.13
C PRO A 255 4.10 18.27 12.16
N LEU A 256 5.42 18.02 12.15
CA LEU A 256 5.99 16.67 12.24
C LEU A 256 5.55 15.95 13.53
N GLU A 257 5.43 16.68 14.65
CA GLU A 257 4.95 16.16 15.92
C GLU A 257 3.54 15.54 15.81
N ARG A 258 2.62 16.22 15.09
CA ARG A 258 1.25 15.73 14.92
C ARG A 258 1.20 14.44 14.10
N LEU A 259 2.07 14.31 13.11
CA LEU A 259 2.13 13.12 12.25
C LEU A 259 2.83 11.94 12.91
N ALA A 260 3.90 12.21 13.67
CA ALA A 260 4.59 11.19 14.45
C ALA A 260 3.68 10.52 15.49
N ASN A 261 2.61 11.21 15.91
CA ASN A 261 1.64 10.76 16.90
C ASN A 261 0.27 10.38 16.29
N SER A 262 0.10 10.42 14.97
CA SER A 262 -1.15 10.05 14.30
C SER A 262 -1.08 8.64 13.74
N GLU A 263 -2.17 7.89 13.85
CA GLU A 263 -2.33 6.60 13.18
C GLU A 263 -3.60 6.64 12.32
N ARG A 264 -3.48 6.23 11.05
CA ARG A 264 -4.60 6.09 10.13
C ARG A 264 -5.09 4.66 10.13
N PHE A 265 -6.41 4.50 10.18
CA PHE A 265 -7.09 3.22 9.99
C PHE A 265 -7.90 3.21 8.71
N PHE A 266 -8.17 2.01 8.17
CA PHE A 266 -9.10 1.89 7.06
C PHE A 266 -10.52 2.24 7.55
N PRO A 267 -11.22 3.20 6.92
CA PRO A 267 -12.54 3.62 7.37
C PRO A 267 -13.56 2.47 7.38
N LYS A 268 -14.23 2.26 8.51
CA LYS A 268 -15.21 1.17 8.66
C LYS A 268 -16.36 1.27 7.67
N GLN A 269 -16.79 2.49 7.34
CA GLN A 269 -17.85 2.75 6.35
C GLN A 269 -17.44 2.40 4.91
N TRP A 270 -16.15 2.17 4.66
CA TRP A 270 -15.67 1.71 3.36
C TRP A 270 -15.69 0.19 3.21
N ILE A 271 -15.86 -0.54 4.31
CA ILE A 271 -16.07 -1.99 4.30
C ILE A 271 -17.56 -2.23 4.03
N ALA A 272 -17.88 -3.01 3.00
CA ALA A 272 -19.27 -3.34 2.70
C ALA A 272 -19.88 -4.19 3.84
N PRO A 273 -21.21 -4.15 4.06
CA PRO A 273 -21.86 -4.98 5.08
C PRO A 273 -21.60 -6.48 4.94
N SER A 274 -21.33 -6.96 3.73
CA SER A 274 -20.95 -8.35 3.45
C SER A 274 -19.56 -8.73 3.99
N ARG A 275 -18.71 -7.75 4.28
CA ARG A 275 -17.31 -7.87 4.73
C ARG A 275 -16.35 -8.54 3.75
N ILE A 276 -16.82 -8.81 2.53
CA ILE A 276 -16.06 -9.40 1.42
C ILE A 276 -15.96 -8.44 0.21
N ASP A 277 -16.28 -7.17 0.42
CA ASP A 277 -16.23 -6.12 -0.58
C ASP A 277 -16.06 -4.75 0.08
N VAL A 278 -15.86 -3.71 -0.74
CA VAL A 278 -15.81 -2.30 -0.33
C VAL A 278 -16.98 -1.50 -0.90
N THR A 279 -17.32 -0.39 -0.26
CA THR A 279 -18.46 0.47 -0.64
C THR A 279 -18.10 1.41 -1.80
N ASP A 280 -19.13 2.02 -2.40
CA ASP A 280 -18.93 3.01 -3.46
C ASP A 280 -18.23 4.27 -2.96
N ASP A 281 -18.30 4.58 -1.66
CA ASP A 281 -17.55 5.68 -1.05
C ASP A 281 -16.04 5.48 -1.18
N PHE A 282 -15.55 4.24 -1.02
CA PHE A 282 -14.15 3.92 -1.27
C PHE A 282 -13.79 4.11 -2.74
N LEU A 283 -14.67 3.67 -3.66
CA LEU A 283 -14.43 3.85 -5.09
C LEU A 283 -14.40 5.32 -5.47
N ALA A 284 -15.28 6.15 -4.91
CA ALA A 284 -15.28 7.60 -5.11
C ALA A 284 -13.99 8.25 -4.59
N TYR A 285 -13.45 7.76 -3.47
CA TYR A 285 -12.16 8.22 -2.93
C TYR A 285 -10.97 7.83 -3.82
N ALA A 286 -10.86 6.55 -4.18
CA ALA A 286 -9.67 5.98 -4.80
C ALA A 286 -9.62 6.13 -6.33
N ARG A 287 -10.77 6.16 -7.01
CA ARG A 287 -10.85 6.28 -8.49
C ARG A 287 -10.05 7.44 -9.07
N PRO A 288 -10.14 8.69 -8.57
CA PRO A 288 -9.34 9.77 -9.17
C PRO A 288 -7.83 9.58 -8.98
N LEU A 289 -7.40 8.83 -7.97
CA LEU A 289 -5.98 8.62 -7.66
C LEU A 289 -5.27 7.73 -8.68
N ILE A 290 -6.01 6.89 -9.43
CA ILE A 290 -5.42 6.00 -10.43
C ILE A 290 -5.20 6.68 -11.79
N GLY A 291 -5.81 7.85 -12.02
CA GLY A 291 -5.71 8.62 -13.27
C GLY A 291 -6.34 7.93 -14.48
N ASP A 292 -6.53 8.69 -15.55
CA ASP A 292 -7.21 8.23 -16.78
C ASP A 292 -6.25 8.00 -17.97
N ASP A 293 -4.98 8.41 -17.85
CA ASP A 293 -3.97 8.32 -18.92
C ASP A 293 -2.88 7.30 -18.62
N TRP A 294 -2.23 6.76 -19.65
CA TRP A 294 -1.03 5.93 -19.48
C TRP A 294 0.21 6.77 -19.22
N VAL A 295 1.08 6.28 -18.33
CA VAL A 295 2.39 6.88 -18.10
C VAL A 295 3.29 6.71 -19.33
N SER A 296 4.01 7.78 -19.68
CA SER A 296 5.05 7.72 -20.71
C SER A 296 6.36 7.22 -20.10
N VAL A 297 6.72 5.98 -20.44
CA VAL A 297 7.99 5.36 -20.01
C VAL A 297 8.93 5.30 -21.22
N PRO A 298 10.03 6.08 -21.24
CA PRO A 298 10.97 6.05 -22.34
C PRO A 298 11.56 4.65 -22.53
N LEU A 299 11.63 4.19 -23.77
CA LEU A 299 12.20 2.89 -24.13
C LEU A 299 13.54 3.06 -24.86
N VAL A 300 14.47 2.14 -24.62
CA VAL A 300 15.69 1.94 -25.41
C VAL A 300 15.79 0.45 -25.71
N ASP A 301 15.88 0.09 -26.99
CA ASP A 301 15.93 -1.31 -27.46
C ASP A 301 14.77 -2.18 -26.93
N GLY A 302 13.58 -1.58 -26.81
CA GLY A 302 12.36 -2.26 -26.33
C GLY A 302 12.25 -2.37 -24.79
N LEU A 303 13.19 -1.82 -24.02
CA LEU A 303 13.20 -1.89 -22.56
C LEU A 303 13.01 -0.52 -21.90
N ALA A 304 12.34 -0.50 -20.75
CA ALA A 304 12.17 0.71 -19.95
C ALA A 304 13.53 1.31 -19.56
N ARG A 305 13.74 2.58 -19.92
CA ARG A 305 14.97 3.32 -19.63
C ARG A 305 14.86 4.04 -18.28
N PHE A 306 15.36 3.40 -17.23
CA PHE A 306 15.50 4.04 -15.92
C PHE A 306 16.54 5.17 -15.92
N ALA A 307 16.41 6.08 -14.95
CA ALA A 307 17.37 7.15 -14.71
C ALA A 307 18.76 6.55 -14.38
N ARG A 308 19.80 7.06 -15.04
CA ARG A 308 21.20 6.71 -14.77
C ARG A 308 21.82 7.84 -13.98
N ILE A 309 21.89 7.68 -12.65
CA ILE A 309 22.41 8.70 -11.75
C ILE A 309 23.90 8.44 -11.51
N THR A 310 24.74 9.42 -11.82
CA THR A 310 26.16 9.39 -11.47
C THR A 310 26.32 9.54 -9.96
N LYS A 311 26.90 8.52 -9.32
CA LYS A 311 27.11 8.51 -7.86
C LYS A 311 28.39 9.27 -7.51
N THR A 312 28.29 10.58 -7.34
CA THR A 312 29.38 11.42 -6.83
C THR A 312 29.24 11.58 -5.32
N PHE A 313 30.18 11.02 -4.57
CA PHE A 313 30.15 11.05 -3.10
C PHE A 313 30.98 12.22 -2.55
N ALA A 314 30.49 12.87 -1.51
CA ALA A 314 31.27 13.87 -0.77
C ALA A 314 32.48 13.22 -0.07
N PRO A 315 33.61 13.94 0.08
CA PRO A 315 34.77 13.41 0.78
C PRO A 315 34.43 13.12 2.25
N ARG A 316 34.89 11.97 2.74
CA ARG A 316 34.71 11.58 4.14
C ARG A 316 35.50 12.53 5.06
N ARG A 317 34.81 13.14 6.03
CA ARG A 317 35.41 14.04 7.02
C ARG A 317 35.48 13.48 8.45
N LEU A 318 34.74 12.40 8.74
CA LEU A 318 34.62 11.82 10.08
C LEU A 318 35.14 10.37 10.13
N GLY A 319 35.45 9.91 11.34
CA GLY A 319 35.83 8.53 11.65
C GLY A 319 34.74 7.51 11.32
N ALA A 320 35.01 6.22 11.51
CA ALA A 320 34.02 5.19 11.22
C ALA A 320 32.91 5.25 12.26
N TYR A 321 31.65 5.25 11.83
CA TYR A 321 30.51 5.23 12.73
C TYR A 321 29.99 3.79 12.86
N MET A 322 29.93 3.29 14.09
CA MET A 322 29.23 2.05 14.42
C MET A 322 27.88 2.41 15.04
N PRO A 323 26.74 2.03 14.41
CA PRO A 323 25.41 2.26 14.97
C PRO A 323 25.33 1.70 16.38
N GLN A 324 24.62 2.40 17.27
CA GLN A 324 24.58 2.08 18.70
C GLN A 324 24.21 0.61 18.97
N ARG A 325 23.25 0.05 18.22
CA ARG A 325 22.82 -1.36 18.31
C ARG A 325 23.92 -2.39 18.04
N TYR A 326 25.01 -1.99 17.39
CA TYR A 326 26.13 -2.87 17.03
C TYR A 326 27.38 -2.60 17.86
N ARG A 327 27.35 -1.60 18.75
CA ARG A 327 28.46 -1.37 19.68
C ARG A 327 28.44 -2.51 20.70
N LYS A 328 29.49 -3.33 20.71
CA LYS A 328 29.69 -4.31 21.78
C LYS A 328 29.84 -3.52 23.09
N GLY A 329 28.95 -3.76 24.05
CA GLY A 329 29.18 -3.41 25.45
C GLY A 329 30.26 -4.29 26.04
#